data_AF-A0A6N2DQJ8-F1
#
_entry.id   AF-A0A6N2DQJ8-F1
#
_cell.length_a   1.000
_cell.length_b   1.000
_cell.length_c   1.000
_cell.angle_alpha   90.00
_cell.angle_beta   90.00
_cell.angle_gamma   90.00
#
_symmetry.space_group_name_H-M   'P 1'
#
loop_
_entity.id
_entity.type
_entity.pdbx_description
1 polymer ?
#
loop_
_entity_poly.entity_id
_entity_poly.type
_entity_poly.pdbx_seq_one_letter_code
_entity_poly.pdbx_strand_id
1 'polypeptide(L)'
;MHVSQLWRYPVKSMVGEMVGAVPIDGLGVVGDRTWATRDLERGGIRGAKKIGGLMRFAARSGPDGQAVITLPDGTEIATDHPQVDHLVSEALGHPVRLEALRPASDVEHYRRGAPDSDDVMVELRDIFGREGDEPIPDLSIFPPEIMEFESPPGTYYDAFPLMVMTTSALRTLTEALPDSVIDVRRFRPSMVIDTGDATGHPEFDWIGRTATIGSASVRFRERCPRCVMITREIDQETPADRAILRHVVAELGQDVGIYAEVTSPGLAAVGDPLTFDPAA
;
A
#
# COMPACT_ATOMS: atom_id res chain seq x y z
N MET A 1 20.13 -5.31 11.16
CA MET A 1 18.79 -5.37 10.54
C MET A 1 18.93 -5.97 9.16
N HIS A 2 17.97 -6.77 8.72
CA HIS A 2 17.99 -7.40 7.41
C HIS A 2 16.58 -7.51 6.84
N VAL A 3 16.43 -7.70 5.53
CA VAL A 3 15.14 -7.87 4.89
C VAL A 3 14.56 -9.23 5.27
N SER A 4 13.46 -9.27 6.01
CA SER A 4 12.75 -10.50 6.35
C SER A 4 11.70 -10.89 5.30
N GLN A 5 11.07 -9.91 4.67
CA GLN A 5 10.06 -10.13 3.63
C GLN A 5 10.19 -9.07 2.54
N LEU A 6 9.96 -9.49 1.30
CA LEU A 6 9.76 -8.61 0.15
C LEU A 6 8.42 -8.91 -0.47
N TRP A 7 7.73 -7.85 -0.86
CA TRP A 7 6.38 -7.92 -1.40
C TRP A 7 6.27 -7.12 -2.68
N ARG A 8 5.42 -7.62 -3.59
CA ARG A 8 5.00 -6.93 -4.80
C ARG A 8 3.48 -6.99 -4.91
N TYR A 9 2.86 -5.90 -5.33
CA TYR A 9 1.41 -5.73 -5.48
C TYR A 9 1.08 -5.26 -6.91
N PRO A 10 1.07 -6.17 -7.90
CA PRO A 10 0.91 -5.80 -9.30
C PRO A 10 -0.36 -4.99 -9.60
N VAL A 11 -1.44 -5.22 -8.84
CA VAL A 11 -2.69 -4.45 -8.92
C VAL A 11 -2.88 -3.61 -7.66
N LYS A 12 -3.11 -2.30 -7.81
CA LYS A 12 -3.38 -1.37 -6.71
C LYS A 12 -4.52 -1.89 -5.83
N SER A 13 -4.28 -1.95 -4.52
CA SER A 13 -5.21 -2.39 -3.46
C SER A 13 -5.44 -3.90 -3.31
N MET A 14 -5.17 -4.74 -4.32
CA MET A 14 -5.28 -6.20 -4.16
C MET A 14 -4.11 -6.76 -3.35
N VAL A 15 -4.32 -7.84 -2.60
CA VAL A 15 -3.25 -8.53 -1.85
C VAL A 15 -2.13 -8.94 -2.81
N GLY A 16 -0.89 -8.71 -2.39
CA GLY A 16 0.28 -8.96 -3.23
C GLY A 16 0.87 -10.35 -3.06
N GLU A 17 2.00 -10.56 -3.72
CA GLU A 17 2.83 -11.76 -3.62
C GLU A 17 4.08 -11.49 -2.78
N MET A 18 4.51 -12.50 -2.02
CA MET A 18 5.85 -12.53 -1.46
C MET A 18 6.85 -13.01 -2.50
N VAL A 19 8.02 -12.38 -2.54
CA VAL A 19 9.05 -12.60 -3.54
C VAL A 19 10.41 -12.76 -2.86
N GLY A 20 11.28 -13.61 -3.40
CA GLY A 20 12.61 -13.84 -2.83
C GLY A 20 13.62 -12.72 -3.13
N ALA A 21 13.48 -12.08 -4.29
CA ALA A 21 14.28 -10.94 -4.71
C ALA A 21 13.54 -10.11 -5.76
N VAL A 22 13.79 -8.80 -5.78
CA VAL A 22 13.18 -7.87 -6.74
C VAL A 22 14.17 -6.78 -7.18
N PRO A 23 14.15 -6.40 -8.47
CA PRO A 23 14.74 -5.14 -8.90
C PRO A 23 13.96 -3.97 -8.30
N ILE A 24 14.68 -2.91 -7.95
CA ILE A 24 14.15 -1.65 -7.46
C ILE A 24 14.67 -0.56 -8.39
N ASP A 25 13.77 0.26 -8.93
CA ASP A 25 14.08 1.41 -9.76
C ASP A 25 13.59 2.72 -9.13
N GLY A 26 13.68 3.84 -9.86
CA GLY A 26 13.23 5.14 -9.35
C GLY A 26 11.74 5.21 -8.99
N LEU A 27 10.92 4.27 -9.46
CA LEU A 27 9.50 4.15 -9.14
C LEU A 27 9.23 3.10 -8.05
N GLY A 28 10.25 2.47 -7.46
CA GLY A 28 10.10 1.49 -6.38
C GLY A 28 10.32 0.07 -6.83
N VAL A 29 9.54 -0.88 -6.32
CA VAL A 29 9.65 -2.30 -6.70
C VAL A 29 9.20 -2.48 -8.15
N VAL A 30 10.06 -3.03 -9.02
CA VAL A 30 9.71 -3.27 -10.42
C VAL A 30 8.55 -4.27 -10.50
N GLY A 31 7.53 -3.93 -11.29
CA GLY A 31 6.30 -4.72 -11.44
C GLY A 31 5.27 -4.48 -10.34
N ASP A 32 5.54 -3.58 -9.39
CA ASP A 32 4.58 -3.19 -8.37
C ASP A 32 3.62 -2.11 -8.89
N ARG A 33 2.34 -2.26 -8.58
CA ARG A 33 1.24 -1.36 -8.94
C ARG A 33 1.26 -0.92 -10.41
N THR A 34 1.48 -1.87 -11.33
CA THR A 34 1.42 -1.64 -12.78
C THR A 34 -0.01 -1.66 -13.33
N TRP A 35 -0.97 -2.05 -12.50
CA TRP A 35 -2.40 -2.05 -12.81
C TRP A 35 -3.20 -1.39 -11.68
N ALA A 36 -4.32 -0.80 -12.01
CA ALA A 36 -5.30 -0.30 -11.04
C ALA A 36 -6.73 -0.44 -11.57
N THR A 37 -7.69 -0.36 -10.66
CA THR A 37 -9.12 -0.35 -10.99
C THR A 37 -9.61 1.09 -11.20
N ARG A 38 -10.21 1.35 -12.36
CA ARG A 38 -11.05 2.54 -12.59
C ARG A 38 -12.48 2.24 -12.16
N ASP A 39 -13.07 3.13 -11.39
CA ASP A 39 -14.48 3.06 -11.01
C ASP A 39 -15.34 3.56 -12.19
N LEU A 40 -16.27 2.75 -12.67
CA LEU A 40 -17.13 3.10 -13.79
C LEU A 40 -18.39 3.88 -13.37
N GLU A 41 -18.70 3.94 -12.09
CA GLU A 41 -19.80 4.76 -11.56
C GLU A 41 -19.34 6.18 -11.24
N ARG A 42 -18.19 6.32 -10.57
CA ARG A 42 -17.69 7.61 -10.08
C ARG A 42 -16.53 8.17 -10.89
N GLY A 43 -15.97 7.39 -11.81
CA GLY A 43 -14.76 7.75 -12.52
C GLY A 43 -13.52 7.70 -11.62
N GLY A 44 -12.37 8.04 -12.22
CA GLY A 44 -11.08 8.00 -11.54
C GLY A 44 -10.59 6.59 -11.20
N ILE A 45 -9.30 6.49 -10.88
CA ILE A 45 -8.72 5.28 -10.29
C ILE A 45 -9.19 5.19 -8.85
N ARG A 46 -9.70 4.03 -8.40
CA ARG A 46 -10.12 3.86 -7.01
C ARG A 46 -9.54 2.62 -6.38
N GLY A 47 -9.16 2.76 -5.11
CA GLY A 47 -8.60 1.68 -4.31
C GLY A 47 -9.48 1.28 -3.13
N ALA A 48 -8.96 0.39 -2.28
CA ALA A 48 -9.71 -0.19 -1.17
C ALA A 48 -10.04 0.77 -0.01
N LYS A 49 -9.59 2.03 -0.08
CA LYS A 49 -10.10 3.13 0.75
C LYS A 49 -11.60 3.30 0.52
N LYS A 50 -12.01 3.28 -0.75
CA LYS A 50 -13.40 3.43 -1.20
C LYS A 50 -14.05 2.09 -1.50
N ILE A 51 -13.37 1.24 -2.28
CA ILE A 51 -13.90 -0.06 -2.72
C ILE A 51 -13.23 -1.17 -1.91
N GLY A 52 -13.61 -1.30 -0.64
CA GLY A 52 -12.95 -2.19 0.32
C GLY A 52 -12.83 -3.66 -0.12
N GLY A 53 -13.78 -4.14 -0.94
CA GLY A 53 -13.77 -5.51 -1.46
C GLY A 53 -12.55 -5.88 -2.29
N LEU A 54 -11.80 -4.91 -2.83
CA LEU A 54 -10.54 -5.16 -3.54
C LEU A 54 -9.49 -5.87 -2.69
N MET A 55 -9.54 -5.73 -1.36
CA MET A 55 -8.62 -6.43 -0.44
C MET A 55 -8.90 -7.94 -0.34
N ARG A 56 -10.04 -8.43 -0.85
CA ARG A 56 -10.34 -9.87 -0.95
C ARG A 56 -9.79 -10.53 -2.21
N PHE A 57 -9.25 -9.74 -3.12
CA PHE A 57 -8.57 -10.21 -4.32
C PHE A 57 -7.08 -10.27 -4.05
N ALA A 58 -6.39 -11.21 -4.71
CA ALA A 58 -4.93 -11.24 -4.74
C ALA A 58 -4.43 -11.03 -6.17
N ALA A 59 -3.20 -10.56 -6.31
CA ALA A 59 -2.54 -10.40 -7.60
C ALA A 59 -1.05 -10.77 -7.52
N ARG A 60 -0.58 -11.47 -8.55
CA ARG A 60 0.84 -11.81 -8.75
C ARG A 60 1.30 -11.43 -10.15
N SER A 61 2.59 -11.27 -10.33
CA SER A 61 3.18 -10.91 -11.61
C SER A 61 2.91 -12.03 -12.62
N GLY A 62 2.49 -11.64 -13.81
CA GLY A 62 2.32 -12.51 -14.97
C GLY A 62 3.41 -12.26 -16.02
N PRO A 63 3.38 -13.05 -17.12
CA PRO A 63 4.23 -12.81 -18.27
C PRO A 63 3.88 -11.47 -18.96
N ASP A 64 4.82 -10.92 -19.72
CA ASP A 64 4.61 -9.78 -20.62
C ASP A 64 3.96 -8.54 -19.98
N GLY A 65 4.28 -8.28 -18.70
CA GLY A 65 3.76 -7.14 -17.94
C GLY A 65 2.31 -7.27 -17.47
N GLN A 66 1.68 -8.42 -17.69
CA GLN A 66 0.37 -8.74 -17.17
C GLN A 66 0.44 -9.06 -15.67
N ALA A 67 -0.72 -9.03 -15.01
CA ALA A 67 -0.89 -9.62 -13.69
C ALA A 67 -1.84 -10.82 -13.79
N VAL A 68 -1.70 -11.77 -12.87
CA VAL A 68 -2.70 -12.81 -12.63
C VAL A 68 -3.42 -12.44 -11.35
N ILE A 69 -4.74 -12.26 -11.45
CA ILE A 69 -5.63 -11.90 -10.35
C ILE A 69 -6.32 -13.17 -9.85
N THR A 70 -6.26 -13.41 -8.55
CA THR A 70 -7.07 -14.42 -7.88
C THR A 70 -8.31 -13.75 -7.32
N LEU A 71 -9.48 -14.20 -7.77
CA LEU A 71 -10.78 -13.77 -7.27
C LEU A 71 -11.04 -14.35 -5.86
N PRO A 72 -12.02 -13.82 -5.11
CA PRO A 72 -12.36 -14.32 -3.78
C PRO A 72 -12.78 -15.81 -3.73
N ASP A 73 -13.23 -16.37 -4.86
CA ASP A 73 -13.58 -17.80 -4.99
C ASP A 73 -12.39 -18.70 -5.35
N GLY A 74 -11.19 -18.11 -5.52
CA GLY A 74 -9.97 -18.80 -5.91
C GLY A 74 -9.71 -18.87 -7.41
N THR A 75 -10.62 -18.39 -8.26
CA THR A 75 -10.43 -18.38 -9.71
C THR A 75 -9.28 -17.44 -10.09
N GLU A 76 -8.33 -17.92 -10.90
CA GLU A 76 -7.25 -17.09 -11.45
C GLU A 76 -7.58 -16.57 -12.86
N ILE A 77 -7.38 -15.28 -13.09
CA ILE A 77 -7.63 -14.62 -14.38
C ILE A 77 -6.50 -13.64 -14.68
N ALA A 78 -5.96 -13.70 -15.90
CA ALA A 78 -4.94 -12.75 -16.35
C ALA A 78 -5.56 -11.41 -16.79
N THR A 79 -4.79 -10.32 -16.64
CA THR A 79 -5.23 -8.95 -17.01
C THR A 79 -5.50 -8.74 -18.50
N ASP A 80 -5.02 -9.64 -19.37
CA ASP A 80 -5.29 -9.63 -20.81
C ASP A 80 -6.50 -10.49 -21.20
N HIS A 81 -7.12 -11.19 -20.24
CA HIS A 81 -8.29 -12.01 -20.52
C HIS A 81 -9.46 -11.12 -21.02
N PRO A 82 -10.14 -11.47 -22.14
CA PRO A 82 -11.15 -10.60 -22.75
C PRO A 82 -12.34 -10.23 -21.86
N GLN A 83 -12.57 -11.00 -20.80
CA GLN A 83 -13.66 -10.77 -19.84
C GLN A 83 -13.16 -10.35 -18.45
N VAL A 84 -11.88 -9.98 -18.29
CA VAL A 84 -11.32 -9.66 -16.96
C VAL A 84 -12.11 -8.57 -16.24
N ASP A 85 -12.48 -7.49 -16.93
CA ASP A 85 -13.27 -6.39 -16.34
C ASP A 85 -14.63 -6.88 -15.83
N HIS A 86 -15.30 -7.72 -16.61
CA HIS A 86 -16.61 -8.27 -16.26
C HIS A 86 -16.52 -9.18 -15.03
N LEU A 87 -15.57 -10.11 -15.03
CA LEU A 87 -15.39 -11.10 -13.96
C LEU A 87 -14.92 -10.43 -12.65
N VAL A 88 -14.01 -9.45 -12.73
CA VAL A 88 -13.59 -8.66 -11.58
C VAL A 88 -14.76 -7.82 -11.04
N SER A 89 -15.53 -7.17 -11.92
CA SER A 89 -16.71 -6.39 -11.50
C SER A 89 -17.77 -7.24 -10.83
N GLU A 90 -18.07 -8.42 -11.39
CA GLU A 90 -19.04 -9.37 -10.85
C GLU A 90 -18.62 -9.86 -9.46
N ALA A 91 -17.37 -10.33 -9.33
CA ALA A 91 -16.83 -10.81 -8.06
C ALA A 91 -16.73 -9.69 -7.01
N LEU A 92 -16.53 -8.44 -7.43
CA LEU A 92 -16.47 -7.29 -6.55
C LEU A 92 -17.85 -6.78 -6.13
N GLY A 93 -18.87 -7.04 -6.95
CA GLY A 93 -20.20 -6.44 -6.83
C GLY A 93 -20.21 -4.94 -7.13
N HIS A 94 -19.21 -4.43 -7.87
CA HIS A 94 -19.04 -3.02 -8.21
C HIS A 94 -18.42 -2.90 -9.61
N PRO A 95 -19.00 -2.12 -10.54
CA PRO A 95 -18.50 -2.04 -11.91
C PRO A 95 -17.16 -1.30 -11.97
N VAL A 96 -16.12 -2.01 -12.40
CA VAL A 96 -14.76 -1.50 -12.54
C VAL A 96 -14.14 -1.94 -13.86
N ARG A 97 -13.10 -1.20 -14.27
CA ARG A 97 -12.21 -1.59 -15.36
C ARG A 97 -10.78 -1.67 -14.86
N LEU A 98 -10.02 -2.66 -15.30
CA LEU A 98 -8.58 -2.68 -15.07
C LEU A 98 -7.86 -1.79 -16.08
N GLU A 99 -6.97 -0.95 -15.57
CA GLU A 99 -6.15 -0.08 -16.39
C GLU A 99 -4.67 -0.27 -16.06
N ALA A 100 -3.89 -0.46 -17.13
CA ALA A 100 -2.44 -0.50 -17.04
C ALA A 100 -1.88 0.89 -16.80
N LEU A 101 -0.74 0.93 -16.10
CA LEU A 101 -0.01 2.15 -15.77
C LEU A 101 0.28 2.98 -17.03
N ARG A 102 0.00 4.28 -16.93
CA ARG A 102 0.24 5.25 -18.01
C ARG A 102 1.48 6.12 -17.74
N PRO A 103 2.12 6.68 -18.77
CA PRO A 103 3.20 7.66 -18.54
C PRO A 103 2.73 8.85 -17.70
N ALA A 104 3.63 9.48 -16.96
CA ALA A 104 3.32 10.67 -16.13
C ALA A 104 2.75 11.85 -16.93
N SER A 105 3.01 11.91 -18.24
CA SER A 105 2.46 12.92 -19.14
C SER A 105 0.95 12.77 -19.39
N ASP A 106 0.37 11.60 -19.14
CA ASP A 106 -1.07 11.34 -19.29
C ASP A 106 -1.82 11.76 -18.02
N VAL A 107 -1.76 13.06 -17.70
CA VAL A 107 -2.27 13.59 -16.42
C VAL A 107 -3.77 13.36 -16.21
N GLU A 108 -4.56 13.31 -17.28
CA GLU A 108 -6.01 13.09 -17.23
C GLU A 108 -6.35 11.70 -16.69
N HIS A 109 -5.54 10.70 -17.03
CA HIS A 109 -5.68 9.33 -16.53
C HIS A 109 -5.72 9.26 -15.00
N TYR A 110 -4.95 10.12 -14.34
CA TYR A 110 -4.73 10.13 -12.90
C TYR A 110 -5.69 11.03 -12.12
N ARG A 111 -6.52 11.83 -12.81
CA ARG A 111 -7.45 12.75 -12.14
C ARG A 111 -8.43 12.01 -11.24
N ARG A 112 -8.77 12.68 -10.13
CA ARG A 112 -9.78 12.24 -9.19
C ARG A 112 -11.14 12.03 -9.84
N GLY A 113 -11.79 10.95 -9.43
CA GLY A 113 -13.21 10.74 -9.71
C GLY A 113 -14.09 11.68 -8.90
N ALA A 114 -15.40 11.60 -9.12
CA ALA A 114 -16.36 12.28 -8.26
C ALA A 114 -16.20 11.79 -6.80
N PRO A 115 -16.27 12.68 -5.79
CA PRO A 115 -16.15 12.29 -4.39
C PRO A 115 -17.35 11.45 -3.95
N ASP A 116 -17.22 10.76 -2.80
CA ASP A 116 -18.35 10.00 -2.23
C ASP A 116 -19.34 10.88 -1.47
N SER A 117 -18.88 12.06 -1.05
CA SER A 117 -19.63 13.08 -0.31
C SER A 117 -19.33 14.45 -0.91
N ASP A 118 -20.31 15.34 -0.94
CA ASP A 118 -20.11 16.75 -1.30
C ASP A 118 -19.35 17.51 -0.21
N ASP A 119 -19.29 16.95 1.01
CA ASP A 119 -18.49 17.47 2.13
C ASP A 119 -17.14 16.76 2.20
N VAL A 120 -16.08 17.50 1.85
CA VAL A 120 -14.68 17.05 1.88
C VAL A 120 -14.26 16.58 3.28
N MET A 121 -14.76 17.20 4.35
CA MET A 121 -14.41 16.80 5.71
C MET A 121 -15.05 15.46 6.08
N VAL A 122 -16.28 15.21 5.65
CA VAL A 122 -16.91 13.89 5.80
C VAL A 122 -16.09 12.84 5.05
N GLU A 123 -15.70 13.13 3.80
CA GLU A 123 -14.89 12.21 3.00
C GLU A 123 -13.53 11.89 3.65
N LEU A 124 -12.83 12.90 4.14
CA LEU A 124 -11.55 12.72 4.83
C LEU A 124 -11.73 11.93 6.13
N ARG A 125 -12.77 12.22 6.91
CA ARG A 125 -13.07 11.45 8.13
C ARG A 125 -13.34 9.99 7.80
N ASP A 126 -14.10 9.69 6.75
CA ASP A 126 -14.37 8.32 6.34
C ASP A 126 -13.10 7.59 5.88
N ILE A 127 -12.24 8.24 5.09
CA ILE A 127 -10.98 7.64 4.60
C ILE A 127 -10.03 7.32 5.76
N PHE A 128 -9.90 8.25 6.71
CA PHE A 128 -9.00 8.10 7.86
C PHE A 128 -9.67 7.46 9.08
N GLY A 129 -10.95 7.06 8.94
CA GLY A 129 -11.73 6.41 9.98
C GLY A 129 -11.94 7.28 11.22
N ARG A 130 -12.04 8.60 11.10
CA ARG A 130 -12.13 9.53 12.23
C ARG A 130 -13.52 9.56 12.83
N GLU A 131 -13.59 9.53 14.16
CA GLU A 131 -14.83 9.56 14.93
C GLU A 131 -14.97 10.91 15.67
N GLY A 132 -16.20 11.40 15.81
CA GLY A 132 -16.48 12.65 16.53
C GLY A 132 -15.67 13.85 16.03
N ASP A 133 -14.96 14.50 16.97
CA ASP A 133 -14.11 15.67 16.74
C ASP A 133 -12.61 15.32 16.60
N GLU A 134 -12.25 14.05 16.44
CA GLU A 134 -10.86 13.62 16.25
C GLU A 134 -10.20 14.42 15.11
N PRO A 135 -8.94 14.88 15.28
CA PRO A 135 -8.23 15.65 14.27
C PRO A 135 -7.93 14.78 13.04
N ILE A 136 -8.00 15.39 11.85
CA ILE A 136 -7.50 14.78 10.61
C ILE A 136 -5.96 14.71 10.70
N PRO A 137 -5.30 13.66 10.18
CA PRO A 137 -3.84 13.63 10.07
C PRO A 137 -3.30 14.86 9.32
N ASP A 138 -2.06 15.25 9.62
CA ASP A 138 -1.40 16.31 8.87
C ASP A 138 -1.19 15.86 7.42
N LEU A 139 -1.97 16.43 6.50
CA LEU A 139 -1.88 16.12 5.08
C LEU A 139 -0.81 16.94 4.36
N SER A 140 -0.19 17.92 5.02
CA SER A 140 0.88 18.74 4.42
C SER A 140 2.15 17.95 4.11
N ILE A 141 2.29 16.76 4.71
CA ILE A 141 3.36 15.80 4.41
C ILE A 141 3.23 15.17 3.02
N PHE A 142 2.04 15.23 2.42
CA PHE A 142 1.79 14.71 1.08
C PHE A 142 2.00 15.82 0.03
N PRO A 143 2.47 15.45 -1.18
CA PRO A 143 2.55 16.40 -2.29
C PRO A 143 1.17 17.04 -2.56
N PRO A 144 1.08 18.36 -2.87
CA PRO A 144 -0.19 19.04 -3.16
C PRO A 144 -1.04 18.34 -4.23
N GLU A 145 -0.38 17.63 -5.14
CA GLU A 145 -0.94 16.81 -6.21
C GLU A 145 -1.93 15.73 -5.70
N ILE A 146 -1.84 15.29 -4.44
CA ILE A 146 -2.75 14.27 -3.87
C ILE A 146 -4.22 14.73 -3.80
N MET A 147 -4.44 16.05 -3.84
CA MET A 147 -5.77 16.66 -3.86
C MET A 147 -6.34 16.75 -5.29
N GLU A 148 -5.50 16.66 -6.32
CA GLU A 148 -5.90 16.73 -7.73
C GLU A 148 -5.99 15.32 -8.37
N PHE A 149 -5.09 14.42 -7.97
CA PHE A 149 -4.94 13.09 -8.56
C PHE A 149 -5.17 11.97 -7.53
N GLU A 150 -5.69 10.82 -7.98
CA GLU A 150 -5.89 9.62 -7.13
C GLU A 150 -4.55 8.96 -6.75
N SER A 151 -3.53 9.21 -7.56
CA SER A 151 -2.14 8.89 -7.34
C SER A 151 -1.26 9.88 -8.10
N PRO A 152 -0.01 10.12 -7.67
CA PRO A 152 0.90 10.97 -8.42
C PRO A 152 1.04 10.48 -9.88
N PRO A 153 0.98 11.36 -10.90
CA PRO A 153 1.07 10.95 -12.30
C PRO A 153 2.32 10.11 -12.58
N GLY A 154 2.13 9.01 -13.32
CA GLY A 154 3.18 8.04 -13.64
C GLY A 154 3.32 6.90 -12.64
N THR A 155 2.48 6.89 -11.60
CA THR A 155 2.42 5.76 -10.66
C THR A 155 1.02 5.56 -10.06
N TYR A 156 0.78 4.39 -9.48
CA TYR A 156 -0.41 4.05 -8.70
C TYR A 156 -0.13 3.92 -7.19
N TYR A 157 1.06 4.31 -6.70
CA TYR A 157 1.29 4.51 -5.26
C TYR A 157 0.42 5.64 -4.71
N ASP A 158 0.22 5.65 -3.39
CA ASP A 158 -0.53 6.73 -2.74
C ASP A 158 0.32 7.98 -2.53
N ALA A 159 1.63 7.84 -2.30
CA ALA A 159 2.54 8.95 -2.04
C ALA A 159 3.98 8.64 -2.44
N PHE A 160 4.57 7.60 -1.85
CA PHE A 160 5.98 7.23 -2.02
C PHE A 160 6.14 5.84 -2.64
N PRO A 161 7.25 5.59 -3.37
CA PRO A 161 7.46 4.35 -4.12
C PRO A 161 7.73 3.12 -3.24
N LEU A 162 8.18 3.31 -1.99
CA LEU A 162 8.39 2.23 -1.04
C LEU A 162 7.67 2.52 0.27
N MET A 163 7.08 1.48 0.85
CA MET A 163 6.62 1.47 2.23
C MET A 163 7.31 0.34 2.98
N VAL A 164 8.00 0.66 4.07
CA VAL A 164 8.79 -0.27 4.87
C VAL A 164 8.17 -0.42 6.24
N MET A 165 8.08 -1.66 6.71
CA MET A 165 7.70 -1.98 8.08
C MET A 165 8.77 -2.80 8.77
N THR A 166 8.65 -2.95 10.08
CA THR A 166 9.54 -3.78 10.88
C THR A 166 8.79 -4.95 11.50
N THR A 167 9.54 -6.02 11.76
CA THR A 167 9.08 -7.16 12.57
C THR A 167 8.64 -6.74 13.97
N SER A 168 9.31 -5.75 14.56
CA SER A 168 8.96 -5.19 15.88
C SER A 168 7.64 -4.43 15.86
N ALA A 169 7.35 -3.66 14.81
CA ALA A 169 6.05 -2.99 14.65
C ALA A 169 4.89 -4.00 14.58
N LEU A 170 5.05 -5.07 13.81
CA LEU A 170 4.04 -6.14 13.71
C LEU A 170 3.82 -6.83 15.06
N ARG A 171 4.90 -7.22 15.76
CA ARG A 171 4.81 -7.83 17.09
C ARG A 171 4.15 -6.90 18.10
N THR A 172 4.53 -5.61 18.11
CA THR A 172 3.96 -4.61 19.03
C THR A 172 2.45 -4.47 18.83
N LEU A 173 1.98 -4.42 17.58
CA LEU A 173 0.55 -4.40 17.27
C LEU A 173 -0.16 -5.68 17.74
N THR A 174 0.45 -6.85 17.54
CA THR A 174 -0.11 -8.14 18.00
C THR A 174 -0.22 -8.21 19.52
N GLU A 175 0.79 -7.73 20.24
CA GLU A 175 0.79 -7.68 21.71
C GLU A 175 -0.25 -6.70 22.24
N ALA A 176 -0.44 -5.56 21.58
CA ALA A 176 -1.42 -4.55 21.96
C ALA A 176 -2.87 -4.94 21.63
N LEU A 177 -3.07 -5.82 20.64
CA LEU A 177 -4.38 -6.24 20.15
C LEU A 177 -4.48 -7.78 20.09
N PRO A 178 -4.49 -8.47 21.24
CA PRO A 178 -4.44 -9.94 21.29
C PRO A 178 -5.68 -10.62 20.67
N ASP A 179 -6.80 -9.90 20.56
CA ASP A 179 -8.04 -10.40 19.93
C ASP A 179 -8.12 -10.12 18.42
N SER A 180 -7.17 -9.35 17.88
CA SER A 180 -7.12 -8.96 16.46
C SER A 180 -6.17 -9.84 15.67
N VAL A 181 -6.50 -10.09 14.39
CA VAL A 181 -5.58 -10.74 13.44
C VAL A 181 -4.71 -9.68 12.76
N ILE A 182 -3.52 -9.48 13.33
CA ILE A 182 -2.50 -8.58 12.77
C ILE A 182 -1.76 -9.29 11.64
N ASP A 183 -2.21 -9.02 10.42
CA ASP A 183 -1.63 -9.56 9.19
C ASP A 183 -0.92 -8.45 8.39
N VAL A 184 0.33 -8.70 8.00
CA VAL A 184 1.16 -7.78 7.20
C VAL A 184 0.47 -7.35 5.89
N ARG A 185 -0.37 -8.22 5.30
CA ARG A 185 -1.12 -7.96 4.06
C ARG A 185 -2.07 -6.77 4.20
N ARG A 186 -2.56 -6.46 5.41
CA ARG A 186 -3.36 -5.26 5.70
C ARG A 186 -2.57 -3.98 5.48
N PHE A 187 -1.28 -4.01 5.82
CA PHE A 187 -0.43 -2.84 5.83
C PHE A 187 0.22 -2.58 4.47
N ARG A 188 0.42 -3.65 3.69
CA ARG A 188 0.92 -3.63 2.31
C ARG A 188 2.34 -3.03 2.16
N PRO A 189 3.32 -3.42 3.00
CA PRO A 189 4.70 -2.94 2.84
C PRO A 189 5.31 -3.52 1.58
N SER A 190 6.22 -2.79 0.94
CA SER A 190 7.14 -3.32 -0.07
C SER A 190 8.18 -4.23 0.60
N MET A 191 8.58 -3.91 1.84
CA MET A 191 9.57 -4.67 2.60
C MET A 191 9.22 -4.73 4.09
N VAL A 192 9.51 -5.86 4.72
CA VAL A 192 9.57 -5.98 6.18
C VAL A 192 11.03 -6.18 6.58
N ILE A 193 11.49 -5.39 7.54
CA ILE A 193 12.85 -5.45 8.08
C ILE A 193 12.84 -6.19 9.43
N ASP A 194 13.68 -7.20 9.54
CA ASP A 194 14.00 -7.85 10.80
C ASP A 194 14.83 -6.88 11.67
N THR A 195 14.30 -6.63 12.87
CA THR A 195 14.89 -5.74 13.88
C THR A 195 15.33 -6.49 15.15
N GLY A 196 15.33 -7.84 15.11
CA GLY A 196 15.59 -8.70 16.25
C GLY A 196 14.65 -8.41 17.40
N ASP A 197 15.23 -8.25 18.58
CA ASP A 197 14.53 -8.02 19.85
C ASP A 197 14.09 -6.56 20.08
N ALA A 198 14.25 -5.68 19.08
CA ALA A 198 13.76 -4.30 19.20
C ALA A 198 12.25 -4.27 19.50
N THR A 199 11.78 -3.24 20.21
CA THR A 199 10.37 -3.08 20.57
C THR A 199 9.78 -1.83 19.94
N GLY A 200 8.46 -1.78 19.76
CA GLY A 200 7.79 -0.62 19.21
C GLY A 200 8.00 -0.46 17.71
N HIS A 201 8.16 0.80 17.28
CA HIS A 201 8.26 1.21 15.88
C HIS A 201 9.61 1.89 15.60
N PRO A 202 10.74 1.17 15.67
CA PRO A 202 12.07 1.75 15.48
C PRO A 202 12.25 2.37 14.10
N GLU A 203 11.42 2.00 13.12
CA GLU A 203 11.43 2.61 11.80
C GLU A 203 11.08 4.11 11.80
N PHE A 204 10.37 4.60 12.81
CA PHE A 204 10.03 6.02 12.90
C PHE A 204 11.26 6.92 13.11
N ASP A 205 12.35 6.38 13.65
CA ASP A 205 13.61 7.11 13.85
C ASP A 205 14.50 7.10 12.60
N TRP A 206 14.04 6.49 11.50
CA TRP A 206 14.83 6.41 10.27
C TRP A 206 14.64 7.63 9.36
N ILE A 207 13.65 8.47 9.65
CA ILE A 207 13.32 9.69 8.91
C ILE A 207 14.58 10.50 8.59
N GLY A 208 14.74 10.86 7.32
CA GLY A 208 15.85 11.66 6.81
C GLY A 208 17.16 10.90 6.59
N ARG A 209 17.26 9.64 7.04
CA ARG A 209 18.46 8.80 6.86
C ARG A 209 18.42 8.06 5.52
N THR A 210 19.61 7.81 4.99
CA THR A 210 19.82 6.96 3.81
C THR A 210 20.36 5.61 4.24
N ALA A 211 19.90 4.54 3.60
CA ALA A 211 20.39 3.19 3.81
C ALA A 211 20.57 2.44 2.49
N THR A 212 21.51 1.50 2.48
CA THR A 212 21.64 0.48 1.45
C THR A 212 20.87 -0.77 1.85
N ILE A 213 20.11 -1.33 0.90
CA ILE A 213 19.40 -2.61 0.98
C ILE A 213 19.75 -3.41 -0.27
N GLY A 214 20.50 -4.50 -0.11
CA GLY A 214 21.08 -5.22 -1.24
C GLY A 214 22.05 -4.32 -2.02
N SER A 215 21.75 -4.05 -3.29
CA SER A 215 22.47 -3.06 -4.11
C SER A 215 21.71 -1.77 -4.37
N ALA A 216 20.49 -1.62 -3.82
CA ALA A 216 19.71 -0.39 -3.91
C ALA A 216 20.01 0.54 -2.72
N SER A 217 19.94 1.85 -2.94
CA SER A 217 19.98 2.85 -1.87
C SER A 217 18.63 3.55 -1.77
N VAL A 218 18.15 3.73 -0.54
CA VAL A 218 16.86 4.35 -0.23
C VAL A 218 17.03 5.44 0.82
N ARG A 219 16.21 6.49 0.73
CA ARG A 219 16.11 7.53 1.75
C ARG A 219 14.74 7.47 2.41
N PHE A 220 14.72 7.33 3.73
CA PHE A 220 13.50 7.32 4.51
C PHE A 220 12.94 8.73 4.66
N ARG A 221 11.64 8.87 4.42
CA ARG A 221 10.95 10.16 4.35
C ARG A 221 10.04 10.33 5.55
N GLU A 222 8.75 10.08 5.39
CA GLU A 222 7.73 10.31 6.40
C GLU A 222 7.22 9.00 6.99
N ARG A 223 6.67 9.05 8.20
CA ARG A 223 5.84 7.95 8.72
C ARG A 223 4.67 7.70 7.77
N CYS A 224 4.13 6.48 7.77
CA CYS A 224 3.05 6.11 6.88
C CYS A 224 1.68 6.22 7.59
N PRO A 225 0.86 7.25 7.26
CA PRO A 225 -0.46 7.35 7.84
C PRO A 225 -1.36 6.22 7.36
N ARG A 226 -2.01 5.57 8.31
CA ARG A 226 -2.92 4.47 8.02
C ARG A 226 -4.34 4.97 7.85
N CYS A 227 -5.03 4.39 6.87
CA CYS A 227 -6.42 4.68 6.55
C CYS A 227 -7.28 3.44 6.80
N VAL A 228 -8.59 3.54 6.54
CA VAL A 228 -9.55 2.43 6.67
C VAL A 228 -9.16 1.15 5.92
N MET A 229 -8.22 1.20 4.97
CA MET A 229 -7.70 0.01 4.31
C MET A 229 -7.20 -1.06 5.28
N ILE A 230 -6.57 -0.70 6.40
CA ILE A 230 -6.06 -1.71 7.35
C ILE A 230 -7.17 -2.45 8.09
N THR A 231 -8.40 -1.94 8.04
CA THR A 231 -9.58 -2.53 8.68
C THR A 231 -10.35 -3.48 7.77
N ARG A 232 -10.01 -3.53 6.47
CA ARG A 232 -10.76 -4.32 5.49
C ARG A 232 -10.53 -5.82 5.71
N GLU A 233 -11.54 -6.60 5.37
CA GLU A 233 -11.45 -8.05 5.26
C GLU A 233 -10.53 -8.44 4.10
N ILE A 234 -9.73 -9.48 4.30
CA ILE A 234 -8.93 -10.12 3.23
C ILE A 234 -9.50 -11.49 2.90
N ASP A 235 -9.70 -12.32 3.92
CA ASP A 235 -10.21 -13.68 3.82
C ASP A 235 -10.90 -14.07 5.14
N GLN A 236 -11.39 -15.31 5.24
CA GLN A 236 -12.05 -15.81 6.45
C GLN A 236 -11.13 -15.82 7.68
N GLU A 237 -9.82 -15.98 7.49
CA GLU A 237 -8.84 -15.98 8.58
C GLU A 237 -8.46 -14.56 8.99
N THR A 238 -8.69 -13.58 8.12
CA THR A 238 -8.35 -12.16 8.30
C THR A 238 -9.59 -11.28 8.08
N PRO A 239 -10.57 -11.34 9.01
CA PRO A 239 -11.85 -10.64 8.88
C PRO A 239 -11.69 -9.12 8.97
N ALA A 240 -12.73 -8.35 8.62
CA ALA A 240 -12.70 -6.91 8.85
C ALA A 240 -12.54 -6.59 10.35
N ASP A 241 -11.66 -5.65 10.69
CA ASP A 241 -11.38 -5.29 12.07
C ASP A 241 -11.07 -3.79 12.24
N ARG A 242 -12.00 -3.08 12.87
CA ARG A 242 -11.85 -1.64 13.15
C ARG A 242 -10.92 -1.36 14.33
N ALA A 243 -10.77 -2.30 15.27
CA ALA A 243 -9.96 -2.10 16.47
C ALA A 243 -8.51 -1.78 16.13
N ILE A 244 -7.98 -2.38 15.05
CA ILE A 244 -6.64 -2.10 14.52
C ILE A 244 -6.45 -0.60 14.24
N LEU A 245 -7.33 0.01 13.44
CA LEU A 245 -7.20 1.43 13.12
C LEU A 245 -7.53 2.33 14.32
N ARG A 246 -8.41 1.92 15.23
CA ARG A 246 -8.68 2.67 16.47
C ARG A 246 -7.45 2.73 17.36
N HIS A 247 -6.77 1.61 17.56
CA HIS A 247 -5.51 1.59 18.29
C HIS A 247 -4.43 2.44 17.61
N VAL A 248 -4.27 2.31 16.30
CA VAL A 248 -3.29 3.09 15.52
C VAL A 248 -3.56 4.60 15.64
N VAL A 249 -4.83 5.03 15.62
CA VAL A 249 -5.19 6.44 15.85
C VAL A 249 -4.88 6.89 17.28
N ALA A 250 -5.26 6.09 18.28
CA ALA A 250 -5.14 6.46 19.69
C ALA A 250 -3.68 6.50 20.18
N GLU A 251 -2.88 5.49 19.81
CA GLU A 251 -1.58 5.25 20.43
C GLU A 251 -0.39 5.60 19.52
N LEU A 252 -0.58 5.59 18.20
CA LEU A 252 0.51 5.68 17.23
C LEU A 252 0.46 6.93 16.34
N GLY A 253 -0.40 7.91 16.67
CA GLY A 253 -0.56 9.12 15.87
C GLY A 253 -1.13 8.86 14.47
N GLN A 254 -1.83 7.74 14.29
CA GLN A 254 -2.31 7.20 13.01
C GLN A 254 -1.21 6.66 12.08
N ASP A 255 -0.01 6.38 12.57
CA ASP A 255 1.09 5.91 11.73
C ASP A 255 1.48 4.45 12.02
N VAL A 256 1.79 3.70 10.96
CA VAL A 256 2.45 2.39 11.04
C VAL A 256 3.31 2.20 9.79
N GLY A 257 4.61 1.92 9.99
CA GLY A 257 5.58 1.85 8.90
C GLY A 257 6.09 3.23 8.47
N ILE A 258 7.06 3.23 7.56
CA ILE A 258 7.74 4.42 7.06
C ILE A 258 7.81 4.39 5.53
N TYR A 259 7.63 5.55 4.91
CA TYR A 259 7.84 5.72 3.47
C TYR A 259 9.30 5.94 3.14
N ALA A 260 9.72 5.46 1.97
CA ALA A 260 11.05 5.70 1.43
C ALA A 260 11.01 6.01 -0.06
N GLU A 261 11.98 6.81 -0.51
CA GLU A 261 12.29 7.03 -1.91
C GLU A 261 13.54 6.24 -2.31
N VAL A 262 13.65 5.88 -3.58
CA VAL A 262 14.82 5.20 -4.11
C VAL A 262 15.82 6.26 -4.58
N THR A 263 16.99 6.31 -3.94
CA THR A 263 18.06 7.23 -4.33
C THR A 263 19.02 6.62 -5.34
N SER A 264 19.12 5.29 -5.38
CA SER A 264 19.88 4.56 -6.40
C SER A 264 19.20 3.21 -6.70
N PRO A 265 18.86 2.92 -7.98
CA PRO A 265 18.32 1.63 -8.38
C PRO A 265 19.25 0.46 -8.05
N GLY A 266 18.68 -0.72 -7.83
CA GLY A 266 19.45 -1.92 -7.51
C GLY A 266 18.58 -3.17 -7.40
N LEU A 267 19.12 -4.20 -6.76
CA LEU A 267 18.45 -5.45 -6.45
C LEU A 267 18.38 -5.59 -4.93
N ALA A 268 17.21 -5.98 -4.42
CA ALA A 268 17.04 -6.39 -3.03
C ALA A 268 16.56 -7.84 -2.99
N ALA A 269 17.09 -8.61 -2.05
CA ALA A 269 16.71 -9.99 -1.75
C ALA A 269 16.37 -10.16 -0.27
N VAL A 270 15.52 -11.15 0.03
CA VAL A 270 15.30 -11.58 1.42
C VAL A 270 16.64 -12.04 1.99
N GLY A 271 16.95 -11.58 3.21
CA GLY A 271 18.23 -11.78 3.88
C GLY A 271 19.25 -10.67 3.66
N ASP A 272 19.04 -9.75 2.70
CA ASP A 272 19.97 -8.64 2.50
C ASP A 272 20.04 -7.73 3.74
N PRO A 273 21.25 -7.28 4.12
CA PRO A 273 21.39 -6.35 5.24
C PRO A 273 20.81 -4.98 4.89
N LEU A 274 20.19 -4.34 5.88
CA LEU A 274 19.91 -2.91 5.85
C LEU A 274 21.02 -2.20 6.62
N THR A 275 21.81 -1.40 5.91
CA THR A 275 22.93 -0.64 6.48
C THR A 275 22.70 0.84 6.26
N PHE A 276 22.65 1.62 7.34
CA PHE A 276 22.57 3.07 7.22
C PHE A 276 23.91 3.66 6.80
N ASP A 277 23.84 4.65 5.92
CA ASP A 277 25.01 5.45 5.58
C ASP A 277 25.51 6.19 6.84
N PRO A 278 26.82 6.48 6.93
CA PRO A 278 27.36 7.32 7.99
C PRO A 278 26.60 8.66 8.03
N ALA A 279 26.28 9.13 9.24
CA ALA A 279 25.73 10.47 9.39
C ALA A 279 26.75 11.48 8.82
N ALA A 280 26.28 12.37 7.94
CA ALA A 280 27.06 13.46 7.39
C ALA A 280 27.46 14.48 8.47
#